data_AF-A0A962CG05-F1
#
_entry.id   AF-A0A962CG05-F1
#
_cell.length_a   1.000
_cell.length_b   1.000
_cell.length_c   1.000
_cell.angle_alpha   90.00
_cell.angle_beta   90.00
_cell.angle_gamma   90.00
#
_symmetry.space_group_name_H-M   'P 1'
#
loop_
_entity.id
_entity.type
_entity.pdbx_description
1 polymer ?
#
loop_
_entity_poly.entity_id
_entity_poly.type
_entity_poly.pdbx_seq_one_letter_code
_entity_poly.pdbx_strand_id
1 'polypeptide(L)' 'LEVGLTPKTLARVHRFRAAIDWLSRQPRIAWGELADRCGYYDQSHLIRDFRDFSGMAPGDFIRCGKPDGGSVVVG' A
#
# COMPACT_ATOMS: atom_id res chain seq x y z
N LEU A 1 -18.22 -9.02 -19.09
CA LEU A 1 -16.98 -8.92 -18.30
C LEU A 1 -17.35 -8.33 -16.95
N GLU A 2 -17.71 -9.16 -15.98
CA GLU A 2 -17.94 -8.70 -14.60
C GLU A 2 -16.57 -8.65 -13.94
N VAL A 3 -16.02 -7.45 -13.82
CA VAL A 3 -14.71 -7.26 -13.19
C VAL A 3 -14.90 -7.56 -11.70
N GLY A 4 -14.41 -8.72 -11.25
CA GLY A 4 -14.52 -9.25 -9.87
C GLY A 4 -13.80 -8.42 -8.79
N LEU A 5 -13.61 -7.12 -9.02
CA LEU A 5 -13.09 -6.18 -8.04
C LEU A 5 -14.27 -5.51 -7.35
N THR A 6 -14.59 -5.97 -6.14
CA THR A 6 -15.56 -5.28 -5.30
C THR A 6 -15.14 -3.82 -5.09
N PRO A 7 -16.08 -2.87 -4.88
CA PRO A 7 -15.75 -1.48 -4.55
C PRO A 7 -14.75 -1.36 -3.40
N LYS A 8 -14.81 -2.29 -2.44
CA LYS A 8 -13.88 -2.39 -1.32
C LYS A 8 -12.45 -2.74 -1.77
N THR A 9 -12.30 -3.72 -2.66
CA THR A 9 -10.98 -4.09 -3.22
C THR A 9 -10.39 -2.92 -4.00
N LEU A 10 -11.20 -2.23 -4.81
CA LEU A 10 -10.75 -1.06 -5.56
C LEU A 10 -10.26 0.05 -4.62
N ALA A 11 -11.01 0.37 -3.57
CA ALA A 11 -10.59 1.35 -2.57
C ALA A 11 -9.25 0.98 -1.90
N ARG A 12 -9.04 -0.31 -1.56
CA ARG A 12 -7.76 -0.79 -1.00
C ARG A 12 -6.60 -0.57 -1.96
N VAL A 13 -6.77 -0.87 -3.25
CA VAL A 13 -5.74 -0.66 -4.28
C VAL A 13 -5.40 0.83 -4.42
N HIS A 14 -6.40 1.72 -4.40
CA HIS A 14 -6.15 3.16 -4.44
C HIS A 14 -5.35 3.66 -3.24
N ARG A 15 -5.71 3.26 -2.03
CA ARG A 15 -4.97 3.64 -0.81
C ARG A 15 -3.54 3.10 -0.82
N PHE A 16 -3.36 1.86 -1.27
CA PHE A 16 -2.04 1.24 -1.37
C PHE A 16 -1.13 1.99 -2.36
N ARG A 17 -1.65 2.34 -3.56
CA ARG A 17 -0.92 3.14 -4.54
C ARG A 17 -0.56 4.53 -4.00
N ALA A 18 -1.49 5.19 -3.30
CA ALA A 18 -1.23 6.47 -2.65
C ALA A 18 -0.12 6.37 -1.59
N ALA A 19 -0.13 5.30 -0.77
CA ALA A 19 0.91 5.09 0.23
C ALA A 19 2.29 4.88 -0.39
N ILE A 20 2.40 4.15 -1.51
CA ILE A 20 3.66 4.01 -2.25
C ILE A 20 4.16 5.37 -2.77
N ASP A 21 3.28 6.19 -3.36
CA ASP A 21 3.66 7.52 -3.86
C ASP A 21 4.14 8.44 -2.71
N TRP A 22 3.45 8.44 -1.57
CA TRP A 22 3.88 9.15 -0.36
C TRP A 22 5.25 8.68 0.12
N LEU A 23 5.48 7.38 0.25
CA LEU A 23 6.76 6.82 0.68
C LEU A 23 7.90 7.14 -0.29
N SER A 24 7.59 7.30 -1.58
CA SER A 24 8.58 7.69 -2.59
C SER A 24 9.04 9.13 -2.42
N ARG A 25 8.16 10.01 -1.93
CA ARG A 25 8.43 11.44 -1.72
C ARG A 25 8.97 11.71 -0.31
N GLN A 26 8.49 10.95 0.68
CA GLN A 26 8.78 11.15 2.10
C GLN A 26 9.02 9.80 2.80
N PRO A 27 10.17 9.15 2.60
CA PRO A 27 10.46 7.83 3.14
C PRO A 27 10.58 7.77 4.68
N ARG A 28 10.62 8.93 5.36
CA ARG A 28 10.74 9.06 6.82
C ARG A 28 9.42 9.40 7.53
N ILE A 29 8.29 9.39 6.82
CA ILE A 29 6.97 9.65 7.42
C ILE A 29 6.64 8.62 8.51
N ALA A 30 6.01 9.08 9.60
CA ALA A 30 5.53 8.16 10.63
C ALA A 30 4.39 7.30 10.08
N TRP A 31 4.37 6.00 10.41
CA TRP A 31 3.39 5.06 9.86
C TRP A 31 1.94 5.42 10.20
N GLY A 32 1.69 5.94 11.40
CA GLY A 32 0.37 6.44 11.79
C GLY A 32 -0.08 7.64 10.95
N GLU A 33 0.84 8.57 10.66
CA GLU A 33 0.55 9.69 9.77
C GLU A 33 0.31 9.23 8.34
N LEU A 34 1.11 8.30 7.82
CA LEU A 34 0.90 7.72 6.50
C LEU A 34 -0.47 7.03 6.38
N ALA A 35 -0.89 6.32 7.43
CA ALA A 35 -2.18 5.66 7.50
C ALA A 35 -3.31 6.70 7.38
N ASP A 36 -3.29 7.75 8.19
CA ASP A 36 -4.26 8.85 8.17
C ASP A 36 -4.32 9.54 6.79
N ARG A 37 -3.16 9.93 6.26
CA ARG A 37 -3.01 10.59 4.94
C ARG A 37 -3.55 9.77 3.78
N CYS A 38 -3.48 8.43 3.88
CA CYS A 38 -3.92 7.52 2.83
C CYS A 38 -5.31 6.93 3.09
N GLY A 39 -6.04 7.39 4.11
CA GLY A 39 -7.40 6.92 4.41
C GLY A 39 -7.46 5.51 4.98
N TYR A 40 -6.41 5.07 5.67
CA TYR A 40 -6.44 3.88 6.52
C TYR A 40 -7.01 4.23 7.89
N TYR A 41 -7.66 3.25 8.52
CA TYR A 41 -8.17 3.42 9.88
C TYR A 41 -7.03 3.52 10.91
N ASP A 42 -5.98 2.73 10.74
CA ASP A 42 -4.78 2.75 11.59
C ASP A 42 -3.57 2.13 10.86
N GLN A 43 -2.41 2.15 11.52
CA GLN A 43 -1.16 1.58 11.02
C GLN A 43 -1.25 0.06 10.71
N SER A 44 -2.00 -0.72 11.48
CA SER A 44 -2.18 -2.17 11.27
C SER A 44 -2.94 -2.44 9.98
N HIS A 45 -3.94 -1.62 9.64
CA HIS A 45 -4.65 -1.71 8.37
C HIS A 45 -3.73 -1.39 7.17
N LEU A 46 -2.88 -0.37 7.30
CA LEU A 46 -1.84 -0.07 6.31
C LEU A 46 -0.88 -1.25 6.14
N ILE A 47 -0.33 -1.79 7.23
CA ILE A 47 0.60 -2.92 7.18
C ILE A 47 -0.04 -4.16 6.56
N ARG A 48 -1.32 -4.44 6.88
CA ARG A 48 -2.07 -5.55 6.28
C ARG A 48 -2.19 -5.39 4.77
N ASP A 49 -2.63 -4.24 4.28
CA ASP A 49 -2.74 -4.00 2.83
C ASP A 49 -1.37 -4.09 2.14
N PHE A 50 -0.28 -3.63 2.77
CA PHE A 50 1.07 -3.79 2.24
C PHE A 50 1.48 -5.26 2.09
N ARG A 51 1.21 -6.08 3.11
CA ARG A 51 1.49 -7.52 3.04
C ARG A 51 0.63 -8.21 2.00
N ASP A 52 -0.65 -7.87 1.93
CA ASP A 52 -1.58 -8.48 0.99
C ASP A 52 -1.22 -8.15 -0.47
N PHE A 53 -0.74 -6.93 -0.76
CA PHE A 53 -0.44 -6.51 -2.14
C PHE A 53 1.03 -6.64 -2.58
N SER A 54 1.99 -6.51 -1.66
CA SER A 54 3.43 -6.59 -1.98
C SER A 54 4.15 -7.79 -1.37
N GLY A 55 3.49 -8.55 -0.50
CA GLY A 55 4.12 -9.62 0.29
C GLY A 55 5.02 -9.10 1.41
N MET A 56 5.18 -7.79 1.56
CA MET A 56 6.14 -7.18 2.49
C MET A 56 5.46 -6.17 3.40
N ALA A 57 6.05 -5.94 4.58
CA ALA A 57 5.70 -4.79 5.40
C ALA A 57 6.24 -3.50 4.76
N PRO A 58 5.64 -2.32 5.00
CA PRO A 58 6.03 -1.08 4.34
C PRO A 58 7.49 -0.67 4.62
N GLY A 59 8.03 -0.97 5.80
CA GLY A 59 9.44 -0.72 6.11
C GLY A 59 10.41 -1.58 5.28
N ASP A 60 10.06 -2.85 5.06
CA ASP A 60 10.86 -3.76 4.23
C ASP A 60 10.75 -3.41 2.74
N PHE A 61 9.54 -2.99 2.32
CA PHE A 61 9.29 -2.49 0.96
C PHE A 61 10.18 -1.29 0.59
N ILE A 62 10.39 -0.36 1.52
CA ILE A 62 11.30 0.79 1.30
C ILE A 62 12.76 0.32 1.24
N ARG A 63 13.15 -0.63 2.11
CA ARG A 63 14.53 -1.11 2.22
C ARG A 63 14.98 -1.94 1.02
N CYS A 64 14.08 -2.74 0.45
CA CYS A 64 14.37 -3.61 -0.70
C CYS A 64 14.64 -2.81 -2.00
N GLY A 65 14.31 -1.52 -2.02
CA GLY A 65 14.14 -0.77 -3.27
C GLY A 65 12.85 -1.20 -3.94
N LYS A 66 12.09 -0.25 -4.51
CA LYS A 66 10.83 -0.56 -5.20
C LYS A 66 11.06 -1.75 -6.15
N PRO A 67 10.25 -2.83 -6.10
CA PRO A 67 10.21 -3.75 -7.23
C PRO A 67 9.85 -2.92 -8.46
N ASP A 68 10.57 -3.12 -9.54
CA ASP A 68 10.60 -2.27 -10.73
C ASP A 68 9.22 -2.19 -11.41
N GLY A 69 8.31 -1.37 -10.87
CA GLY A 69 7.03 -0.94 -11.46
C GLY A 69 6.04 -1.99 -11.97
N GLY A 70 6.33 -3.30 -11.92
CA GLY A 70 5.72 -4.28 -12.84
C GLY A 70 4.93 -5.42 -12.23
N SER A 71 5.10 -5.75 -10.94
CA SER A 71 4.47 -6.96 -10.37
C SER A 71 3.85 -6.70 -9.00
N VAL A 72 2.76 -5.94 -8.96
CA VAL A 72 1.72 -6.20 -7.95
C VAL A 72 0.94 -7.40 -8.47
N VAL A 73 1.31 -8.59 -8.00
CA VAL A 73 0.50 -9.79 -8.20
C VAL A 73 -0.72 -9.64 -7.31
N VAL A 74 -1.84 -9.21 -7.88
CA VAL A 74 -3.14 -9.32 -7.19
C VAL A 74 -3.49 -10.81 -7.25
N GLY A 75 -3.11 -11.55 -6.22
CA GLY A 75 -3.60 -12.90 -5.96
C GLY A 75 -5.02 -12.88 -5.42
#